data_AF-A0A933JRE0-F1
#
_entry.id   AF-A0A933JRE0-F1
#
_cell.length_a   1.000
_cell.length_b   1.000
_cell.length_c   1.000
_cell.angle_alpha   90.00
_cell.angle_beta   90.00
_cell.angle_gamma   90.00
#
_symmetry.space_group_name_H-M   'P 1'
#
loop_
_entity.id
_entity.type
_entity.pdbx_description
1 polymer ?
#
loop_
_entity_poly.entity_id
_entity_poly.type
_entity_poly.pdbx_seq_one_letter_code
_entity_poly.pdbx_strand_id
1 'polypeptide(L)'
;MDLRLLGSTFVSIFLAELGDKTQLATMGLSTQGSRWTVFLGSALALVVSSALAVLAGDLISRVVPPIWLRRGAGALFVVMGILLIARDPEGSEAAPGTQQVDQR
;
A
#
# COMPACT_ATOMS: atom_id res chain seq x y z
N MET A 1 -27.58 8.90 6.90
CA MET A 1 -26.14 8.53 6.97
C MET A 1 -25.48 9.50 7.92
N ASP A 2 -24.87 9.00 8.99
CA ASP A 2 -24.20 9.87 9.96
C ASP A 2 -22.97 10.51 9.32
N LEU A 3 -23.09 11.77 8.93
CA LEU A 3 -22.02 12.52 8.27
C LEU A 3 -20.74 12.58 9.13
N ARG A 4 -20.90 12.43 10.45
CA ARG A 4 -19.82 12.29 11.42
C ARG A 4 -19.01 11.02 11.21
N LEU A 5 -19.66 9.88 10.93
CA LEU A 5 -18.98 8.62 10.63
C LEU A 5 -18.28 8.70 9.28
N LEU A 6 -18.92 9.31 8.28
CA LEU A 6 -18.31 9.48 6.96
C LEU A 6 -17.03 10.33 7.06
N GLY A 7 -17.10 11.47 7.76
CA GLY A 7 -15.93 12.34 7.97
C GLY A 7 -14.81 11.66 8.74
N SER A 8 -15.09 10.98 9.85
CA SER A 8 -14.05 10.32 10.66
C SER A 8 -13.37 9.17 9.90
N THR A 9 -14.15 8.35 9.20
CA THR A 9 -13.64 7.20 8.45
C THR A 9 -12.85 7.67 7.23
N PHE A 10 -13.34 8.69 6.51
CA PHE A 10 -12.61 9.30 5.39
C PHE A 10 -11.27 9.87 5.84
N VAL A 11 -11.24 10.69 6.89
CA VAL A 11 -10.00 11.31 7.37
C VAL A 11 -9.01 10.25 7.87
N SER A 12 -9.47 9.25 8.64
CA SER A 12 -8.58 8.16 9.09
C SER A 12 -7.96 7.40 7.93
N ILE A 13 -8.76 6.95 6.97
CA ILE A 13 -8.26 6.18 5.82
C ILE A 13 -7.38 7.07 4.94
N PHE A 14 -7.79 8.30 4.67
CA PHE A 14 -7.02 9.24 3.87
C PHE A 14 -5.63 9.49 4.48
N LEU A 15 -5.53 9.75 5.78
CA LEU A 15 -4.24 9.91 6.45
C LEU A 15 -3.41 8.62 6.45
N ALA A 16 -4.05 7.47 6.63
CA ALA A 16 -3.36 6.17 6.63
C ALA A 16 -2.80 5.80 5.25
N GLU A 17 -3.47 6.22 4.17
CA GLU A 17 -3.13 5.90 2.78
C GLU A 17 -2.31 6.99 2.09
N LEU A 18 -2.18 8.18 2.68
CA LEU A 18 -1.43 9.30 2.10
C LEU A 18 0.06 8.94 1.95
N GLY A 19 0.55 8.95 0.71
CA GLY A 19 1.94 8.63 0.41
C GLY A 19 2.25 7.13 0.37
N ASP A 20 1.24 6.27 0.26
CA ASP A 20 1.47 4.85 0.04
C ASP A 20 2.27 4.59 -1.25
N LYS A 21 2.99 3.46 -1.28
CA LYS A 21 3.81 3.00 -2.39
C LYS A 21 3.00 2.92 -3.69
N THR A 22 1.72 2.59 -3.62
CA THR A 22 0.84 2.57 -4.81
C THR A 22 0.63 3.97 -5.40
N GLN A 23 0.60 5.03 -4.59
CA GLN A 23 0.50 6.41 -5.06
C GLN A 23 1.78 6.87 -5.76
N LEU A 24 2.95 6.56 -5.19
CA LEU A 24 4.25 6.86 -5.82
C LEU A 24 4.42 6.10 -7.15
N ALA A 25 4.04 4.82 -7.19
CA ALA A 25 4.06 4.03 -8.42
C ALA A 25 3.11 4.61 -9.49
N THR A 26 1.91 5.04 -9.10
CA THR A 26 0.94 5.68 -10.01
C THR A 26 1.47 7.02 -10.55
N MET A 27 2.08 7.85 -9.69
CA MET A 27 2.72 9.09 -10.11
C MET A 27 3.86 8.83 -11.10
N GLY A 28 4.72 7.86 -10.82
CA GLY A 28 5.80 7.44 -11.72
C GLY A 28 5.28 6.99 -13.09
N LEU A 29 4.27 6.13 -13.13
CA LEU A 29 3.63 5.69 -14.37
C LEU A 29 2.96 6.84 -15.13
N SER A 30 2.43 7.85 -14.43
CA SER A 30 1.81 9.02 -15.07
C SER A 30 2.78 9.89 -15.86
N THR A 31 4.09 9.77 -15.58
CA THR A 31 5.12 10.47 -16.36
C THR A 31 5.42 9.80 -17.70
N GLN A 32 5.11 8.51 -17.83
CA GLN A 32 5.39 7.70 -19.03
C GLN A 32 4.14 7.48 -19.89
N GLY A 33 2.94 7.53 -19.30
CA GLY A 33 1.65 7.29 -19.97
C GLY A 33 0.70 8.48 -19.96
N SER A 34 -0.41 8.36 -20.70
CA SER A 34 -1.51 9.32 -20.60
C SER A 34 -2.11 9.31 -19.20
N ARG A 35 -2.27 10.49 -18.59
CA ARG A 35 -2.83 10.68 -17.23
C ARG A 35 -4.15 9.94 -17.03
N TRP A 36 -5.00 9.93 -18.05
CA TRP A 36 -6.29 9.23 -18.02
C TRP A 36 -6.15 7.72 -18.05
N THR A 37 -5.25 7.19 -18.86
CA THR A 37 -4.98 5.75 -18.95
C THR A 37 -4.41 5.22 -17.64
N VAL A 38 -3.48 5.96 -17.04
CA VAL A 38 -2.87 5.57 -15.75
C VAL A 38 -3.90 5.65 -14.63
N PHE A 39 -4.74 6.69 -14.61
CA PHE A 39 -5.83 6.81 -13.63
C PHE A 39 -6.84 5.66 -13.75
N LEU A 40 -7.35 5.36 -14.95
CA LEU A 40 -8.29 4.26 -15.14
C LEU A 40 -7.65 2.92 -14.81
N GLY A 41 -6.39 2.71 -15.21
CA GLY A 41 -5.66 1.47 -14.94
C GLY A 41 -5.45 1.23 -13.45
N SER A 42 -4.98 2.24 -12.71
CA SER A 42 -4.77 2.13 -11.26
C SER A 42 -6.09 2.00 -10.49
N ALA A 43 -7.13 2.75 -10.90
CA ALA A 43 -8.46 2.63 -10.30
C ALA A 43 -9.06 1.22 -10.50
N LEU A 44 -8.98 0.68 -11.71
CA LEU A 44 -9.43 -0.69 -11.99
C LEU A 44 -8.62 -1.73 -11.21
N ALA A 45 -7.30 -1.58 -11.16
CA ALA A 45 -6.44 -2.47 -10.39
C ALA A 45 -6.81 -2.47 -8.90
N LEU A 46 -7.09 -1.29 -8.32
CA LEU A 46 -7.52 -1.16 -6.92
C LEU A 46 -8.86 -1.84 -6.67
N VAL A 47 -9.85 -1.63 -7.55
CA VAL A 47 -11.18 -2.25 -7.44
C VAL A 47 -11.06 -3.77 -7.53
N VAL A 48 -10.32 -4.29 -8.51
CA VAL A 48 -10.13 -5.74 -8.69
C VAL A 48 -9.40 -6.34 -7.50
N SER A 49 -8.31 -5.71 -7.05
CA SER A 49 -7.55 -6.16 -5.88
C SER A 49 -8.43 -6.20 -4.62
N SER A 50 -9.21 -5.15 -4.39
CA SER A 50 -10.13 -5.07 -3.24
C SER A 50 -11.23 -6.13 -3.31
N ALA A 51 -11.81 -6.36 -4.50
CA ALA A 51 -12.80 -7.39 -4.70
C ALA A 51 -12.24 -8.78 -4.40
N LEU A 52 -11.03 -9.09 -4.90
CA LEU A 52 -10.36 -10.35 -4.60
C LEU A 52 -10.06 -10.52 -3.11
N ALA A 53 -9.61 -9.45 -2.44
CA ALA A 53 -9.34 -9.47 -1.00
C ALA A 53 -10.61 -9.75 -0.19
N VAL A 54 -11.74 -9.10 -0.53
CA VAL A 54 -13.02 -9.31 0.15
C VAL A 54 -13.55 -10.72 -0.11
N LEU A 55 -13.49 -11.22 -1.34
CA LEU A 55 -13.93 -12.58 -1.68
C LEU A 55 -13.10 -13.64 -0.94
N ALA A 56 -11.78 -13.48 -0.90
CA ALA A 56 -10.90 -14.36 -0.15
C ALA A 56 -11.16 -14.28 1.36
N GLY A 57 -11.35 -13.08 1.90
CA GLY A 57 -11.69 -12.86 3.30
C GLY A 57 -13.01 -13.50 3.70
N ASP A 58 -14.05 -13.39 2.85
CA ASP A 58 -15.34 -14.05 3.06
C ASP A 58 -15.20 -15.57 3.07
N LEU A 59 -14.46 -16.14 2.11
CA LEU A 59 -14.25 -17.59 2.06
C LEU A 59 -13.54 -18.12 3.31
N ILE A 60 -12.51 -17.42 3.77
CA ILE A 60 -11.75 -17.81 4.96
C ILE A 60 -12.61 -17.67 6.23
N SER A 61 -13.39 -16.59 6.34
CA SER A 61 -14.22 -16.33 7.52
C SER A 61 -15.37 -17.32 7.71
N ARG A 62 -15.78 -18.05 6.66
CA ARG A 62 -16.73 -19.17 6.75
C ARG A 62 -16.16 -20.40 7.45
N VAL A 63 -14.84 -20.59 7.39
CA VAL A 63 -14.16 -21.79 7.93
C VAL A 63 -13.45 -21.47 9.25
N VAL A 64 -12.93 -20.25 9.39
CA VAL A 64 -12.11 -19.84 10.52
C VAL A 64 -12.91 -18.95 11.46
N PRO A 65 -13.01 -19.28 12.76
CA PRO A 65 -13.72 -18.44 13.72
C PRO A 65 -13.09 -17.04 13.83
N PRO A 66 -13.91 -15.98 13.98
CA PRO A 66 -13.46 -14.58 13.90
C PRO A 66 -12.40 -14.21 14.96
N ILE A 67 -12.38 -14.91 16.09
CA ILE A 67 -11.37 -14.72 17.14
C ILE A 67 -9.95 -15.04 16.65
N TRP A 68 -9.80 -16.09 15.83
CA TRP A 68 -8.50 -16.48 15.28
C TRP A 68 -8.07 -15.54 14.17
N LEU A 69 -9.01 -15.09 13.34
CA LEU A 69 -8.75 -14.07 12.33
C LEU A 69 -8.22 -12.78 12.95
N ARG A 70 -8.88 -12.30 14.02
CA ARG A 70 -8.49 -11.06 14.70
C ARG A 70 -7.13 -11.17 15.39
N ARG A 71 -6.85 -12.31 16.04
CA ARG A 71 -5.54 -12.57 16.65
C ARG A 71 -4.44 -12.71 15.60
N GLY A 72 -4.70 -13.40 14.50
CA GLY A 72 -3.77 -13.57 13.39
C GLY A 72 -3.41 -12.24 12.73
N ALA A 73 -4.41 -11.40 12.43
CA ALA A 73 -4.19 -10.06 11.89
C ALA A 73 -3.36 -9.19 12.84
N GLY A 74 -3.67 -9.19 14.14
CA GLY A 74 -2.90 -8.46 15.14
C GLY A 74 -1.46 -8.95 15.29
N ALA A 75 -1.25 -10.27 15.31
CA ALA A 75 0.08 -10.86 15.37
C ALA A 75 0.90 -10.50 14.12
N LEU A 76 0.31 -10.60 12.93
CA LEU A 76 0.95 -10.22 11.67
C LEU A 76 1.31 -8.73 11.67
N PHE A 77 0.43 -7.87 12.18
CA PHE A 77 0.69 -6.44 12.30
C PHE A 77 1.88 -6.14 13.22
N VAL A 78 1.96 -6.79 14.39
CA VAL A 78 3.11 -6.64 15.31
C VAL A 78 4.40 -7.14 14.66
N VAL A 79 4.37 -8.31 14.02
CA VAL A 79 5.52 -8.87 13.31
C VAL A 79 5.98 -7.92 12.22
N MET A 80 5.06 -7.40 11.41
CA MET A 80 5.39 -6.44 10.34
C MET A 80 5.98 -5.15 10.91
N GLY A 81 5.44 -4.64 12.02
CA GLY A 81 5.99 -3.48 12.73
C GLY A 81 7.41 -3.72 13.24
N ILE A 82 7.67 -4.88 13.85
CA ILE A 82 9.02 -5.26 14.30
C ILE A 82 9.96 -5.38 13.10
N LEU A 83 9.54 -6.06 12.03
CA LEU A 83 10.35 -6.20 10.81
C LEU A 83 10.66 -4.86 10.15
N LEU A 84 9.72 -3.91 10.19
CA LEU A 84 9.91 -2.56 9.65
C LEU A 84 10.94 -1.77 10.47
N ILE A 85 10.95 -1.92 11.80
CA ILE A 85 11.95 -1.31 12.68
C ILE A 85 13.31 -2.00 12.58
N ALA A 86 13.32 -3.34 12.45
CA ALA A 86 14.53 -4.15 12.38
C ALA A 86 15.21 -4.13 10.99
N ARG A 87 14.48 -3.71 9.94
CA ARG A 87 15.09 -3.39 8.65
C ARG A 87 15.63 -1.97 8.73
N ASP A 88 16.96 -1.84 8.76
CA ASP A 88 17.61 -0.56 8.54
C ASP A 88 17.16 0.04 7.19
N PRO A 89 16.80 1.34 7.12
CA PRO A 89 16.33 2.00 5.90
C PRO A 89 17.41 2.26 4.84
N GLU A 90 18.47 1.47 4.78
CA GLU A 90 19.61 1.69 3.88
C GLU A 90 19.84 0.44 3.03
N GLY A 91 19.45 0.50 1.75
CA GLY A 91 19.71 -0.61 0.84
C GLY A 91 19.21 -0.52 -0.60
N SER A 92 18.74 0.63 -1.11
CA SER A 92 18.47 0.74 -2.56
C SER A 92 18.46 2.18 -3.11
N GLU A 93 19.36 3.04 -2.64
CA GLU A 93 19.85 4.19 -3.44
C GLU A 93 21.38 4.30 -3.27
N ALA A 94 22.09 3.20 -3.49
CA ALA A 94 23.43 3.32 -4.03
C ALA A 94 23.28 3.77 -5.50
N ALA A 95 23.18 5.09 -5.69
CA ALA A 95 23.31 5.69 -7.00
C ALA A 95 24.62 5.15 -7.65
N PRO A 96 24.57 4.72 -8.92
CA PRO A 96 25.74 4.22 -9.61
C PRO A 96 26.84 5.27 -9.55
N GLY A 97 28.05 4.83 -9.20
CA GLY A 97 29.20 5.68 -8.98
C GLY A 97 29.36 6.73 -10.08
N THR A 98 29.57 7.96 -9.65
CA THR A 98 30.20 9.02 -10.42
C THR A 98 31.59 8.55 -10.86
N GLN A 99 31.63 7.72 -11.91
CA GLN A 99 32.82 7.57 -12.72
C GLN A 99 32.98 8.83 -13.58
N GLN A 100 34.20 9.36 -13.49
CA GLN A 100 34.88 10.19 -14.48
C GLN A 100 34.31 11.59 -14.75
N VAL A 101 34.86 12.56 -14.01
CA VAL A 101 35.52 13.70 -14.65
C VAL A 101 36.89 13.85 -13.98
N ASP A 102 37.84 13.01 -14.38
CA ASP A 102 39.27 13.24 -14.15
C ASP A 102 39.70 14.31 -15.16
N GLN A 103 39.96 15.52 -14.67
CA GLN A 103 40.49 16.62 -15.47
C GLN A 103 42.02 16.53 -15.49
N ARG A 104 42.55 16.02 -16.61
CA ARG A 104 43.89 16.33 -17.12
C ARG A 104 43.82 16.61 -18.61
#